data_AF-A0A2K3K479-F1
#
_entry.id   AF-A0A2K3K479-F1
#
_cell.length_a   1.000
_cell.length_b   1.000
_cell.length_c   1.000
_cell.angle_alpha   90.00
_cell.angle_beta   90.00
_cell.angle_gamma   90.00
#
_symmetry.space_group_name_H-M   'P 1'
#
loop_
_entity.id
_entity.type
_entity.pdbx_description
1 polymer ?
#
loop_
_entity_poly.entity_id
_entity_poly.type
_entity_poly.pdbx_seq_one_letter_code
_entity_poly.pdbx_strand_id
1 'polypeptide(L)'
;MGPKAFDGFTDFIFETIPDGLTPMDGDGDLSRDFQSLRESIRKNVIYPFRELLTRLHDSAKSGLIPPVTCLVSDSFMSVTIQVAEEFALPIVLLVPSSACTFLSALHFRTLIEKGIIPLKDVFS
;
A
#
# COMPACT_ATOMS: atom_id res chain seq x y z
N MET A 1 9.59 -2.64 11.22
CA MET A 1 10.82 -1.98 11.70
C MET A 1 10.40 -0.87 12.67
N GLY A 2 11.16 -0.63 13.75
CA GLY A 2 10.81 0.39 14.75
C GLY A 2 11.31 1.81 14.37
N PRO A 3 10.90 2.86 15.12
CA PRO A 3 11.28 4.25 14.84
C PRO A 3 12.79 4.49 14.79
N LYS A 4 13.56 3.61 15.46
CA LYS A 4 15.03 3.69 15.58
C LYS A 4 15.80 2.92 14.51
N ALA A 5 15.11 2.29 13.56
CA ALA A 5 15.77 1.45 12.56
C ALA A 5 16.73 2.22 11.64
N PHE A 6 16.62 3.55 11.61
CA PHE A 6 17.44 4.45 10.79
C PHE A 6 18.07 5.57 11.62
N ASP A 7 18.23 5.37 12.94
CA ASP A 7 18.97 6.31 13.79
C ASP A 7 20.39 6.52 13.21
N GLY A 8 20.72 7.76 12.85
CA GLY A 8 22.00 8.13 12.25
C GLY A 8 21.96 8.40 10.74
N PHE A 9 20.86 8.12 10.05
CA PHE A 9 20.64 8.56 8.67
C PHE A 9 19.83 9.85 8.66
N THR A 10 20.39 10.92 8.10
CA THR A 10 19.71 12.23 7.95
C THR A 10 18.79 12.28 6.73
N ASP A 11 18.90 11.30 5.83
CA ASP A 11 18.27 11.32 4.52
C ASP A 11 16.96 10.50 4.48
N PHE A 12 16.56 9.94 5.62
CA PHE A 12 15.32 9.18 5.79
C PHE A 12 14.37 9.92 6.75
N ILE A 13 13.18 10.26 6.26
CA ILE A 13 12.15 10.95 7.03
C ILE A 13 10.92 10.06 7.10
N PHE A 14 10.39 9.87 8.30
CA PHE A 14 9.15 9.15 8.52
C PHE A 14 7.96 10.11 8.55
N GLU A 15 6.94 9.77 7.80
CA GLU A 15 5.66 10.47 7.76
C GLU A 15 4.55 9.47 8.06
N THR A 16 3.56 9.89 8.84
CA THR A 16 2.42 9.04 9.23
C THR A 16 1.17 9.51 8.50
N ILE A 17 0.38 8.55 8.03
CA ILE A 17 -0.89 8.77 7.36
C ILE A 17 -1.98 7.97 8.12
N PRO A 18 -3.17 8.53 8.37
CA PRO A 18 -4.26 7.80 9.00
C PRO A 18 -4.72 6.61 8.14
N ASP A 19 -4.94 5.47 8.78
CA ASP A 19 -5.39 4.21 8.14
C ASP A 19 -6.91 4.15 7.89
N GLY A 20 -7.66 5.13 8.41
CA GLY A 20 -9.10 5.24 8.28
C GLY A 20 -9.88 4.24 9.13
N LEU A 21 -9.22 3.48 10.00
CA LEU A 21 -9.88 2.56 10.91
C LEU A 21 -10.36 3.31 12.16
N THR A 22 -11.55 2.94 12.64
CA THR A 22 -11.96 3.30 14.00
C THR A 22 -11.14 2.48 15.00
N PRO A 23 -10.69 3.07 16.13
CA PRO A 23 -10.04 2.31 17.19
C PRO A 23 -10.89 1.11 17.57
N MET A 24 -10.30 -0.08 17.58
CA MET A 24 -11.03 -1.30 17.88
C MET A 24 -11.14 -1.48 19.39
N ASP A 25 -12.36 -1.69 19.90
CA ASP A 25 -12.58 -2.19 21.26
C ASP A 25 -12.54 -3.73 21.22
N GLY A 26 -11.47 -4.37 21.71
CA GLY A 26 -11.45 -5.84 21.98
C GLY A 26 -10.44 -6.71 21.21
N ASP A 27 -10.46 -8.03 21.47
CA ASP A 27 -9.51 -9.05 20.97
C ASP A 27 -9.92 -9.65 19.60
N GLY A 28 -9.79 -8.86 18.53
CA GLY A 28 -10.19 -9.26 17.18
C GLY A 28 -9.33 -10.36 16.54
N ASP A 29 -10.00 -11.26 15.80
CA ASP A 29 -9.38 -12.23 14.89
C ASP A 29 -8.60 -11.52 13.77
N LEU A 30 -7.28 -11.69 13.74
CA LEU A 30 -6.32 -11.06 12.80
C LEU A 30 -6.72 -11.19 11.32
N SER A 31 -7.44 -12.25 10.95
CA SER A 31 -7.91 -12.44 9.57
C SER A 31 -9.02 -11.47 9.17
N ARG A 32 -9.90 -11.09 10.12
CA ARG A 32 -10.95 -10.10 9.89
C ARG A 32 -10.34 -8.69 9.82
N ASP A 33 -9.30 -8.45 10.60
CA ASP A 33 -8.58 -7.18 10.65
C ASP A 33 -7.84 -6.87 9.35
N PHE A 34 -7.22 -7.88 8.71
CA PHE A 34 -6.51 -7.63 7.45
C PHE A 34 -7.46 -7.23 6.32
N GLN A 35 -8.63 -7.87 6.22
CA GLN A 35 -9.60 -7.55 5.17
C GLN A 35 -10.28 -6.19 5.42
N SER A 36 -10.61 -5.87 6.66
CA SER A 36 -11.16 -4.56 7.03
C SER A 36 -10.14 -3.44 6.82
N LEU A 37 -8.88 -3.66 7.20
CA LEU A 37 -7.76 -2.75 6.93
C LEU A 37 -7.58 -2.54 5.43
N ARG A 38 -7.56 -3.60 4.63
CA ARG A 38 -7.45 -3.49 3.17
C ARG A 38 -8.57 -2.64 2.58
N GLU A 39 -9.81 -2.88 2.99
CA GLU A 39 -10.95 -2.08 2.52
C GLU A 39 -10.89 -0.63 3.00
N SER A 40 -10.46 -0.40 4.25
CA SER A 40 -10.25 0.96 4.77
C SER A 40 -9.17 1.69 3.99
N ILE A 41 -8.00 1.06 3.79
CA ILE A 41 -6.91 1.61 2.99
C ILE A 41 -7.42 2.01 1.60
N ARG A 42 -8.14 1.10 0.94
CA ARG A 42 -8.65 1.34 -0.41
C ARG A 42 -9.58 2.56 -0.50
N LYS A 43 -10.37 2.81 0.54
CA LYS A 43 -11.36 3.90 0.57
C LYS A 43 -10.79 5.21 1.12
N ASN A 44 -9.93 5.13 2.12
CA ASN A 44 -9.63 6.25 3.00
C ASN A 44 -8.20 6.78 2.85
N VAL A 45 -7.24 5.98 2.39
CA VAL A 45 -5.81 6.38 2.36
C VAL A 45 -5.47 7.24 1.14
N ILE A 46 -6.25 7.19 0.07
CA ILE A 46 -5.94 7.95 -1.15
C ILE A 46 -5.85 9.46 -0.91
N TYR A 47 -6.77 10.04 -0.12
CA TYR A 47 -6.79 11.48 0.14
C TYR A 47 -5.60 11.92 1.03
N PRO A 48 -5.38 11.29 2.19
CA PRO A 48 -4.21 11.59 3.02
C PRO A 48 -2.86 11.37 2.32
N PHE A 49 -2.76 10.35 1.44
CA PHE A 49 -1.55 10.11 0.65
C PHE A 49 -1.30 11.21 -0.39
N ARG A 50 -2.37 11.67 -1.06
CA ARG A 50 -2.31 12.83 -1.96
C ARG A 50 -1.87 14.09 -1.23
N GLU A 51 -2.43 14.34 -0.04
CA GLU A 51 -2.06 15.49 0.78
C GLU A 51 -0.57 15.46 1.18
N LEU A 52 -0.05 14.29 1.54
CA LEU A 52 1.38 14.12 1.83
C LEU A 52 2.24 14.51 0.63
N LEU A 53 1.93 14.00 -0.58
CA LEU A 53 2.72 14.31 -1.77
C LEU A 53 2.64 15.79 -2.16
N THR A 54 1.48 16.43 -2.01
CA THR A 54 1.34 17.88 -2.19
C THR A 54 2.26 18.64 -1.23
N ARG A 55 2.26 18.29 0.06
CA ARG A 55 3.12 18.93 1.07
C ARG A 55 4.60 18.74 0.76
N LEU A 56 5.01 17.56 0.31
CA LEU A 56 6.39 17.29 -0.11
C LEU A 56 6.77 18.12 -1.35
N HIS A 57 5.88 18.21 -2.33
CA HIS A 57 6.09 19.02 -3.53
C HIS A 57 6.26 20.51 -3.22
N ASP A 58 5.42 21.07 -2.34
CA ASP A 58 5.51 22.47 -1.94
C ASP A 58 6.76 22.76 -1.09
N SER A 59 7.16 21.80 -0.25
CA SER A 59 8.43 21.86 0.48
C SER A 59 9.63 21.85 -0.46
N ALA A 60 9.57 21.06 -1.53
CA ALA A 60 10.61 21.02 -2.56
C ALA A 60 10.69 22.34 -3.36
N LYS A 61 9.56 22.92 -3.75
CA LYS A 61 9.51 24.25 -4.39
C LYS A 61 10.11 25.35 -3.52
N SER A 62 9.95 25.23 -2.21
CA SER A 62 10.49 26.17 -1.22
C SER A 62 11.97 25.93 -0.90
N GLY A 63 12.60 24.91 -1.50
CA GLY A 63 14.00 24.56 -1.29
C GLY A 63 14.31 23.90 0.06
N LEU A 64 13.28 23.44 0.79
CA LEU A 64 13.45 22.79 2.09
C LEU A 64 13.91 21.34 1.96
N ILE A 65 13.47 20.65 0.91
CA ILE A 65 13.82 19.26 0.60
C ILE A 65 14.07 19.10 -0.90
N PRO A 66 14.75 18.02 -1.35
CA PRO A 66 14.82 17.66 -2.75
C PRO A 66 13.43 17.30 -3.32
N PRO A 67 13.16 17.55 -4.62
CA PRO A 67 11.94 17.10 -5.27
C PRO A 67 11.76 15.58 -5.21
N VAL A 68 10.52 15.13 -5.04
CA VAL A 68 10.17 13.71 -5.19
C VAL A 68 10.31 13.33 -6.66
N THR A 69 11.11 12.30 -6.94
CA THR A 69 11.41 11.86 -8.31
C THR A 69 10.79 10.51 -8.66
N CYS A 70 10.44 9.70 -7.67
CA CYS A 70 9.87 8.37 -7.85
C CYS A 70 9.15 7.91 -6.58
N LEU A 71 8.13 7.08 -6.74
CA LEU A 71 7.51 6.34 -5.64
C LEU A 71 7.96 4.89 -5.65
N VAL A 72 8.24 4.34 -4.48
CA VAL A 72 8.34 2.90 -4.26
C VAL A 72 7.20 2.53 -3.32
N SER A 73 6.32 1.63 -3.75
CA SER A 73 5.10 1.30 -3.02
C SER A 73 4.84 -0.20 -2.99
N ASP A 74 4.11 -0.66 -1.97
CA ASP A 74 3.64 -2.03 -1.90
C ASP A 74 2.57 -2.29 -2.97
N SER A 75 2.66 -3.43 -3.66
CA SER A 75 1.69 -3.88 -4.66
C SER A 75 0.24 -4.01 -4.15
N PHE A 76 0.04 -4.20 -2.84
CA PHE A 76 -1.28 -4.21 -2.22
C PHE A 76 -1.85 -2.80 -1.99
N MET A 77 -1.00 -1.76 -2.03
CA MET A 77 -1.38 -0.36 -1.87
C MET A 77 -1.73 0.28 -3.21
N SER A 78 -2.70 -0.30 -3.94
CA SER A 78 -3.04 0.13 -5.30
C SER A 78 -3.42 1.61 -5.44
N VAL A 79 -3.88 2.24 -4.35
CA VAL A 79 -4.19 3.69 -4.28
C VAL A 79 -2.99 4.57 -4.67
N THR A 80 -1.77 4.09 -4.42
CA THR A 80 -0.54 4.84 -4.72
C THR A 80 -0.26 4.94 -6.22
N ILE A 81 -0.78 4.01 -7.04
CA ILE A 81 -0.64 4.06 -8.50
C ILE A 81 -1.39 5.28 -9.05
N GLN A 82 -2.65 5.45 -8.63
CA GLN A 82 -3.46 6.57 -9.07
C GLN A 82 -2.83 7.91 -8.67
N VAL A 83 -2.33 8.04 -7.44
CA VAL A 83 -1.69 9.29 -7.01
C VAL A 83 -0.35 9.50 -7.72
N ALA A 84 0.42 8.46 -8.01
CA ALA A 84 1.63 8.61 -8.83
C ALA A 84 1.32 9.17 -10.22
N GLU A 85 0.26 8.67 -10.88
CA GLU A 85 -0.21 9.16 -12.18
C GLU A 85 -0.64 10.63 -12.11
N GLU A 86 -1.39 11.02 -11.08
CA GLU A 86 -1.83 12.41 -10.86
C GLU A 86 -0.65 13.40 -10.74
N PHE A 87 0.46 12.96 -10.14
CA PHE A 87 1.67 13.76 -9.97
C PHE A 87 2.70 13.55 -11.10
N ALA A 88 2.37 12.75 -12.12
CA ALA A 88 3.26 12.37 -13.20
C ALA A 88 4.61 11.77 -12.70
N LEU A 89 4.56 10.98 -11.63
CA LEU A 89 5.73 10.35 -11.02
C LEU A 89 5.85 8.88 -11.45
N PRO A 90 7.06 8.39 -11.77
CA PRO A 90 7.29 6.97 -11.95
C PRO A 90 7.07 6.22 -10.63
N ILE A 91 6.46 5.04 -10.70
CA ILE A 91 6.19 4.17 -9.55
C ILE A 91 6.78 2.77 -9.74
N VAL A 92 7.47 2.29 -8.71
CA VAL A 92 7.96 0.92 -8.60
C VAL A 92 7.13 0.18 -7.55
N LEU A 93 6.54 -0.94 -7.94
CA LEU A 93 5.72 -1.77 -7.06
C LEU A 93 6.54 -2.92 -6.48
N LEU A 94 6.66 -2.95 -5.15
CA LEU A 94 7.24 -4.04 -4.39
C LEU A 94 6.16 -5.08 -4.09
N VAL A 95 6.40 -6.32 -4.47
CA VAL A 95 5.53 -7.46 -4.13
C VAL A 95 6.13 -8.15 -2.91
N PRO A 96 5.56 -8.00 -1.69
CA PRO A 96 6.13 -8.58 -0.47
C PRO A 96 5.76 -10.06 -0.30
N SER A 97 5.66 -10.81 -1.41
CA SER A 97 5.32 -12.23 -1.40
C SER A 97 6.39 -13.06 -2.10
N SER A 98 6.42 -14.36 -1.82
CA SER A 98 7.36 -15.26 -2.50
C SER A 98 7.11 -15.28 -4.01
N ALA A 99 8.15 -15.60 -4.80
CA ALA A 99 8.01 -15.74 -6.24
C ALA A 99 6.91 -16.74 -6.64
N CYS A 100 6.77 -17.84 -5.88
CA CYS A 100 5.71 -18.83 -6.08
C CYS A 100 4.31 -18.26 -5.83
N THR A 101 4.15 -17.45 -4.78
CA THR A 101 2.89 -16.78 -4.45
C THR A 101 2.51 -15.79 -5.55
N PHE A 102 3.47 -14.98 -6.00
CA PHE A 102 3.26 -14.01 -7.07
C PHE A 102 2.88 -14.71 -8.38
N LEU A 103 3.60 -15.75 -8.78
CA LEU A 103 3.29 -16.54 -9.98
C LEU A 103 1.90 -17.18 -9.92
N SER A 104 1.53 -17.71 -8.75
CA SER A 104 0.19 -18.27 -8.53
C SER A 104 -0.90 -17.19 -8.65
N ALA A 105 -0.65 -15.98 -8.16
CA ALA A 105 -1.56 -14.86 -8.32
C ALA A 105 -1.71 -14.43 -9.78
N LEU A 106 -0.60 -14.38 -10.55
CA LEU A 106 -0.63 -14.06 -11.99
C LEU A 106 -1.44 -15.09 -12.79
N HIS A 107 -1.30 -16.38 -12.46
CA HIS A 107 -2.02 -17.46 -13.13
C HIS A 107 -3.33 -17.85 -12.44
N PHE A 108 -3.82 -17.06 -11.49
CA PHE A 108 -4.96 -17.43 -10.66
C PHE A 108 -6.17 -17.85 -11.51
N ARG A 109 -6.52 -17.06 -12.52
CA ARG A 109 -7.62 -17.39 -13.45
C ARG A 109 -7.40 -18.71 -14.18
N THR A 110 -6.19 -18.96 -14.70
CA THR A 110 -5.85 -20.22 -15.39
C THR A 110 -5.89 -21.41 -14.44
N LEU A 111 -5.50 -21.22 -13.17
CA LEU A 111 -5.56 -22.28 -12.15
C LEU A 111 -7.01 -22.66 -11.82
N ILE A 112 -7.93 -21.69 -11.81
CA ILE A 112 -9.37 -21.93 -11.69
C ILE A 112 -9.91 -22.67 -12.92
N GLU A 113 -9.61 -22.18 -14.12
CA GLU A 113 -10.07 -22.78 -15.38
C GLU A 113 -9.61 -24.23 -15.57
N LYS A 114 -8.44 -24.59 -15.03
CA LYS A 114 -7.90 -25.96 -15.03
C LYS A 114 -8.41 -26.83 -13.88
N GLY A 115 -9.27 -26.31 -13.00
CA GLY A 115 -9.79 -27.04 -11.83
C GLY A 115 -8.74 -27.35 -10.76
N ILE A 116 -7.59 -26.65 -10.78
CA ILE A 116 -6.49 -26.88 -9.82
C ILE A 116 -6.82 -26.22 -8.47
N ILE A 117 -7.49 -25.06 -8.50
CA ILE A 117 -7.99 -24.39 -7.30
C ILE A 117 -9.52 -24.49 -7.33
N PRO A 118 -10.16 -25.16 -6.36
CA PRO A 118 -11.61 -25.19 -6.28
C PRO A 118 -12.14 -23.81 -5.89
N LEU A 119 -13.09 -23.27 -6.67
CA LEU A 119 -13.97 -22.22 -6.15
C LEU A 119 -14.84 -22.86 -5.09
N LYS A 120 -14.96 -22.24 -3.92
CA LYS A 120 -15.91 -22.69 -2.92
C LYS A 120 -17.30 -22.52 -3.54
N ASP A 121 -17.98 -23.63 -3.82
CA ASP A 121 -19.37 -23.60 -4.26
C ASP A 121 -20.17 -22.86 -3.19
N VAL A 122 -20.76 -21.72 -3.57
CA VAL A 122 -21.81 -21.09 -2.76
C VAL A 122 -23.04 -21.97 -2.92
N PHE A 123 -23.11 -23.06 -2.18
CA PHE A 123 -24.36 -23.80 -1.99
C PHE A 123 -25.29 -22.96 -1.10
N SER A 124 -26.56 -22.91 -1.52
CA SER A 124 -27.72 -22.19 -0.99
C SER A 124 -27.85 -22.11 0.52
#